data_AF-C4MH48-F1
#
_entry.id   AF-C4MH48-F1
#
_cell.length_a   1.000
_cell.length_b   1.000
_cell.length_c   1.000
_cell.angle_alpha   90.00
_cell.angle_beta   90.00
_cell.angle_gamma   90.00
#
_symmetry.space_group_name_H-M   'P 1'
#
loop_
_entity.id
_entity.type
_entity.pdbx_description
1 polymer ?
#
loop_
_entity_poly.entity_id
_entity_poly.type
_entity_poly.pdbx_seq_one_letter_code
_entity_poly.pdbx_strand_id
1 'polypeptide(L)'
;TPHYEFTSHQLSEWLGVESKHIGSNLSPVANRLASRKIGIKVDTSKGDIEFDYRPLFKHIAYKNSVLTMVPNDMLKSEYIEYNQGFALINTRNFFDVKKEYSKRLYELLSRFKDKGFEMHTQKLSELKGIFGLLDEAGKLKKDKSSFKNNSVFMKRCIRESI
;
A
#
# COMPACT_ATOMS: atom_id res chain seq x y z
N THR A 1 -9.48 -15.27 12.75
CA THR A 1 -8.76 -14.19 12.06
C THR A 1 -7.31 -14.58 11.97
N PRO A 2 -6.63 -14.45 10.81
CA PRO A 2 -5.24 -14.89 10.69
C PRO A 2 -4.32 -14.09 11.63
N HIS A 3 -3.34 -14.78 12.20
CA HIS A 3 -2.26 -14.17 12.99
C HIS A 3 -0.98 -14.35 12.20
N TYR A 4 -0.32 -13.24 11.88
CA TYR A 4 0.97 -13.26 11.20
C TYR A 4 2.06 -12.92 12.20
N GLU A 5 3.10 -13.76 12.24
CA GLU A 5 4.23 -13.60 13.14
C GLU A 5 5.53 -13.61 12.36
N PHE A 6 6.38 -12.62 12.64
CA PHE A 6 7.66 -12.45 11.96
C PHE A 6 8.75 -12.19 12.98
N THR A 7 9.79 -13.01 12.97
CA THR A 7 10.95 -12.84 13.85
C THR A 7 11.80 -11.65 13.41
N SER A 8 12.56 -11.07 14.34
CA SER A 8 13.49 -9.99 14.03
C SER A 8 14.56 -10.41 13.01
N HIS A 9 14.93 -11.70 12.98
CA HIS A 9 15.87 -12.24 12.01
C HIS A 9 15.30 -12.24 10.59
N GLN A 10 14.07 -12.73 10.39
CA GLN A 10 13.39 -12.69 9.09
C GLN A 10 13.24 -11.24 8.61
N LEU A 11 12.81 -10.34 9.50
CA LEU A 11 12.64 -8.93 9.16
C LEU A 11 13.98 -8.25 8.83
N SER A 12 15.05 -8.63 9.52
CA SER A 12 16.42 -8.17 9.26
C SER A 12 16.89 -8.58 7.86
N GLU A 13 16.69 -9.85 7.50
CA GLU A 13 17.02 -10.39 6.18
C GLU A 13 16.23 -9.69 5.06
N TRP A 14 14.91 -9.57 5.23
CA TRP A 14 14.04 -9.00 4.20
C TRP A 14 14.24 -7.50 3.99
N LEU A 15 14.52 -6.74 5.06
CA LEU A 15 14.62 -5.28 5.00
C LEU A 15 16.06 -4.78 4.86
N GLY A 16 17.06 -5.66 4.98
CA GLY A 16 18.48 -5.27 4.96
C GLY A 16 18.87 -4.37 6.13
N VAL A 17 18.26 -4.59 7.30
CA VAL A 17 18.47 -3.80 8.52
C VAL A 17 19.04 -4.70 9.60
N GLU A 18 20.00 -4.25 10.39
CA GLU A 18 20.54 -5.05 11.49
C GLU A 18 19.47 -5.43 12.52
N SER A 19 19.44 -6.70 12.94
CA SER A 19 18.46 -7.26 13.89
C SER A 19 18.30 -6.42 15.18
N LYS A 20 19.41 -5.86 15.68
CA LYS A 20 19.43 -5.00 16.88
C LYS A 20 18.62 -3.69 16.74
N HIS A 21 18.42 -3.23 15.52
CA HIS A 21 17.69 -1.99 15.20
C HIS A 21 16.25 -2.23 14.73
N ILE A 22 15.82 -3.50 14.60
CA ILE A 22 14.48 -3.83 14.10
C ILE A 22 13.39 -3.25 14.99
N GLY A 23 13.46 -3.43 16.30
CA GLY A 23 12.45 -2.92 17.23
C GLY A 23 12.30 -1.39 17.15
N SER A 24 13.41 -0.65 17.18
CA SER A 24 13.40 0.82 17.09
C SER A 24 12.89 1.33 15.74
N ASN A 25 13.25 0.64 14.65
CA ASN A 25 12.83 1.04 13.31
C ASN A 25 11.36 0.71 13.05
N LEU A 26 10.86 -0.41 13.59
CA LEU A 26 9.48 -0.85 13.42
C LEU A 26 8.49 -0.05 14.27
N SER A 27 8.85 0.31 15.50
CA SER A 27 7.94 0.99 16.44
C SER A 27 7.16 2.17 15.82
N PRO A 28 7.79 3.18 15.20
CA PRO A 28 7.05 4.30 14.61
C PRO A 28 6.20 3.87 13.40
N VAL A 29 6.61 2.85 12.65
CA VAL A 29 5.86 2.32 11.50
C VAL A 29 4.64 1.54 11.98
N ALA A 30 4.81 0.67 12.97
CA ALA A 30 3.76 -0.13 13.59
C ALA A 30 2.68 0.76 14.21
N ASN A 31 3.07 1.83 14.91
CA ASN A 31 2.11 2.79 15.46
C ASN A 31 1.27 3.49 14.38
N ARG A 32 1.91 3.89 13.26
CA ARG A 32 1.19 4.47 12.11
C ARG A 32 0.25 3.46 11.46
N LEU A 33 0.65 2.19 11.36
CA LEU A 33 -0.19 1.13 10.79
C LEU A 33 -1.39 0.81 11.68
N ALA A 34 -1.18 0.76 13.00
CA ALA A 34 -2.25 0.49 13.98
C ALA A 34 -3.31 1.60 13.99
N SER A 35 -2.92 2.85 13.76
CA SER A 35 -3.84 3.99 13.71
C SER A 35 -4.51 4.20 12.35
N ARG A 36 -4.04 3.52 11.29
CA ARG A 36 -4.56 3.73 9.94
C ARG A 36 -5.93 3.10 9.78
N LYS A 37 -6.89 3.91 9.35
CA LYS A 37 -8.26 3.49 9.04
C LYS A 37 -8.47 3.45 7.52
N ILE A 38 -9.32 2.54 7.09
CA ILE A 38 -9.86 2.45 5.74
C ILE A 38 -11.30 2.92 5.81
N GLY A 39 -11.65 3.91 5.00
CA GLY A 39 -13.01 4.40 4.84
C GLY A 39 -13.62 3.84 3.57
N ILE A 40 -14.71 3.09 3.69
CA ILE A 40 -15.54 2.67 2.57
C ILE A 40 -16.68 3.66 2.48
N LYS A 41 -16.79 4.37 1.36
CA LYS A 41 -17.86 5.33 1.10
C LYS A 41 -18.69 4.84 -0.07
N VAL A 42 -20.01 4.82 0.10
CA VAL A 42 -20.96 4.38 -0.93
C VAL A 42 -21.96 5.49 -1.16
N ASP A 43 -22.06 5.95 -2.40
CA ASP A 43 -23.14 6.83 -2.82
C ASP A 43 -24.40 5.98 -3.01
N THR A 44 -25.43 6.23 -2.21
CA THR A 44 -26.70 5.52 -2.32
C THR A 44 -27.49 6.04 -3.52
N SER A 45 -28.42 5.23 -4.03
CA SER A 45 -29.32 5.62 -5.13
C SER A 45 -30.21 6.83 -4.81
N LYS A 46 -30.30 7.23 -3.55
CA LYS A 46 -31.04 8.41 -3.07
C LYS A 46 -30.17 9.67 -2.94
N GLY A 47 -28.87 9.57 -3.23
CA GLY A 47 -27.93 10.69 -3.13
C GLY A 47 -27.31 10.89 -1.74
N ASP A 48 -27.62 10.03 -0.77
CA ASP A 48 -26.97 10.04 0.54
C ASP A 48 -25.62 9.30 0.49
N ILE A 49 -24.65 9.75 1.28
CA ILE A 49 -23.33 9.11 1.42
C ILE A 49 -23.32 8.26 2.68
N GLU A 50 -23.25 6.94 2.50
CA GLU A 50 -22.98 6.01 3.59
C GLU A 50 -21.46 5.85 3.76
N PHE A 51 -21.01 5.76 5.00
CA PHE A 51 -19.59 5.63 5.32
C PHE A 51 -19.34 4.60 6.42
N ASP A 52 -18.27 3.82 6.24
CA ASP A 52 -17.77 2.88 7.24
C ASP A 52 -16.26 2.99 7.37
N TYR A 53 -15.79 3.33 8.57
CA TYR A 53 -14.36 3.49 8.85
C TYR A 53 -13.87 2.38 9.78
N ARG A 54 -12.92 1.59 9.29
CA ARG A 54 -12.39 0.43 10.01
C ARG A 54 -10.87 0.53 10.13
N PRO A 55 -10.26 0.23 11.30
CA PRO A 55 -8.81 0.17 11.41
C PRO A 55 -8.28 -0.98 10.54
N LEU A 56 -7.09 -0.79 9.94
CA LEU A 56 -6.45 -1.78 9.08
C LEU A 56 -6.00 -3.02 9.89
N PHE A 57 -5.51 -2.83 11.11
CA PHE A 57 -5.13 -3.96 11.96
C PHE A 57 -5.90 -3.87 13.26
N LYS A 58 -6.43 -5.01 13.72
CA LYS A 58 -7.01 -5.14 15.06
C LYS A 58 -5.92 -5.13 16.13
N HIS A 59 -4.75 -5.66 15.79
CA HIS A 59 -3.63 -5.75 16.71
C HIS A 59 -2.30 -5.73 15.96
N ILE A 60 -1.36 -4.95 16.47
CA ILE A 60 0.05 -4.97 16.06
C ILE A 60 0.87 -4.90 17.34
N ALA A 61 1.80 -5.84 17.53
CA ALA A 61 2.69 -5.84 18.68
C ALA A 61 4.08 -6.31 18.27
N TYR A 62 5.11 -5.80 18.95
CA TYR A 62 6.46 -6.32 18.86
C TYR A 62 6.94 -6.69 20.27
N LYS A 63 7.09 -7.99 20.53
CA LYS A 63 7.49 -8.52 21.84
C LYS A 63 8.44 -9.69 21.65
N ASN A 64 9.46 -9.82 22.50
CA ASN A 64 10.43 -10.92 22.47
C ASN A 64 11.03 -11.13 21.06
N SER A 65 11.35 -10.03 20.36
CA SER A 65 11.89 -10.06 19.00
C SER A 65 10.95 -10.69 17.95
N VAL A 66 9.64 -10.67 18.18
CA VAL A 66 8.61 -11.13 17.24
C VAL A 66 7.60 -10.01 17.00
N LEU A 67 7.38 -9.68 15.73
CA LEU A 67 6.29 -8.83 15.26
C LEU A 67 5.05 -9.68 15.03
N THR A 68 3.98 -9.40 15.77
CA THR A 68 2.66 -10.00 15.58
C THR A 68 1.74 -8.99 14.91
N MET A 69 1.07 -9.39 13.84
CA MET A 69 0.08 -8.57 13.11
C MET A 69 -1.22 -9.36 12.92
N VAL A 70 -2.32 -8.77 13.36
CA VAL A 70 -3.68 -9.34 13.22
C VAL A 70 -4.51 -8.37 12.38
N PRO A 71 -4.78 -8.70 11.10
CA PRO A 71 -5.63 -7.86 10.25
C PRO A 71 -7.03 -7.74 10.82
N ASN A 72 -7.73 -6.68 10.42
CA ASN A 72 -9.13 -6.54 10.80
C ASN A 72 -10.02 -7.47 9.95
N ASP A 73 -10.58 -8.52 10.56
CA ASP A 73 -11.48 -9.45 9.85
C ASP A 73 -12.71 -8.78 9.22
N MET A 74 -13.12 -7.61 9.68
CA MET A 74 -14.17 -6.83 9.01
C MET A 74 -13.73 -6.38 7.62
N LEU A 75 -12.43 -6.31 7.33
CA LEU A 75 -11.86 -5.96 6.02
C LEU A 75 -11.44 -7.22 5.23
N LYS A 76 -11.96 -8.40 5.58
CA LYS A 76 -11.57 -9.67 4.96
C LYS A 76 -11.80 -9.67 3.44
N SER A 77 -12.95 -9.16 2.98
CA SER A 77 -13.26 -9.04 1.54
C SER A 77 -12.19 -8.22 0.83
N GLU A 78 -11.72 -7.15 1.43
CA GLU A 78 -10.83 -6.14 0.89
C GLU A 78 -9.37 -6.61 0.88
N TYR A 79 -8.99 -7.51 1.79
CA TYR A 79 -7.68 -8.18 1.75
C TYR A 79 -7.61 -9.31 0.73
N ILE A 80 -8.74 -10.00 0.50
CA ILE A 80 -8.79 -11.30 -0.19
C ILE A 80 -9.51 -11.19 -1.54
N GLU A 81 -9.96 -10.01 -1.98
CA GLU A 81 -10.90 -9.92 -3.12
C GLU A 81 -10.34 -10.43 -4.44
N TYR A 82 -10.73 -11.66 -4.81
CA TYR A 82 -10.28 -12.39 -6.00
C TYR A 82 -10.78 -11.84 -7.34
N ASN A 83 -11.56 -10.76 -7.31
CA ASN A 83 -12.42 -10.40 -8.44
C ASN A 83 -11.88 -9.26 -9.33
N GLN A 84 -10.82 -8.53 -8.94
CA GLN A 84 -10.35 -7.34 -9.69
C GLN A 84 -8.86 -7.35 -10.11
N GLY A 85 -8.24 -8.54 -10.20
CA GLY A 85 -6.84 -8.68 -10.62
C GLY A 85 -5.88 -8.30 -9.50
N PHE A 86 -5.26 -9.31 -8.87
CA PHE A 86 -4.26 -9.04 -7.84
C PHE A 86 -2.91 -8.72 -8.45
N ALA A 87 -2.15 -7.90 -7.73
CA ALA A 87 -0.74 -7.75 -8.02
C ALA A 87 0.01 -9.03 -7.62
N LEU A 88 0.54 -9.75 -8.60
CA LEU A 88 1.47 -10.86 -8.38
C LEU A 88 2.86 -10.32 -8.04
N ILE A 89 2.99 -9.89 -6.78
CA ILE A 89 4.21 -9.27 -6.24
C ILE A 89 5.15 -10.37 -5.76
N ASN A 90 6.35 -10.43 -6.35
CA ASN A 90 7.42 -11.21 -5.77
C ASN A 90 8.04 -10.39 -4.62
N THR A 91 7.88 -10.88 -3.39
CA THR A 91 8.29 -10.20 -2.16
C THR A 91 9.77 -9.80 -2.17
N ARG A 92 10.66 -10.68 -2.65
CA ARG A 92 12.11 -10.41 -2.72
C ARG A 92 12.41 -9.24 -3.66
N ASN A 93 11.89 -9.33 -4.89
CA ASN A 93 12.09 -8.28 -5.89
C ASN A 93 11.50 -6.94 -5.41
N PHE A 94 10.37 -6.96 -4.71
CA PHE A 94 9.75 -5.76 -4.17
C PHE A 94 10.58 -5.08 -3.07
N PHE A 95 11.25 -5.86 -2.22
CA PHE A 95 12.13 -5.31 -1.20
C PHE A 95 13.39 -4.68 -1.80
N ASP A 96 13.91 -5.22 -2.91
CA ASP A 96 15.08 -4.66 -3.61
C ASP A 96 14.80 -3.30 -4.26
N VAL A 97 13.55 -2.98 -4.57
CA VAL A 97 13.17 -1.66 -5.11
C VAL A 97 13.31 -0.61 -4.01
N LYS A 98 14.21 0.37 -4.17
CA LYS A 98 14.50 1.35 -3.10
C LYS A 98 13.58 2.57 -3.09
N LYS A 99 13.14 3.04 -4.26
CA LYS A 99 12.36 4.29 -4.39
C LYS A 99 10.87 4.02 -4.20
N GLU A 100 10.18 4.90 -3.47
CA GLU A 100 8.74 4.79 -3.22
C GLU A 100 7.92 4.70 -4.53
N TYR A 101 8.18 5.58 -5.50
CA TYR A 101 7.43 5.56 -6.77
C TYR A 101 7.76 4.35 -7.64
N SER A 102 9.00 3.86 -7.62
CA SER A 102 9.35 2.58 -8.25
C SER A 102 8.58 1.42 -7.63
N LYS A 103 8.40 1.40 -6.30
CA LYS A 103 7.56 0.38 -5.63
C LYS A 103 6.12 0.45 -6.12
N ARG A 104 5.54 1.65 -6.19
CA ARG A 104 4.17 1.86 -6.70
C ARG A 104 4.01 1.40 -8.14
N LEU A 105 4.98 1.72 -9.00
CA LEU A 105 4.98 1.27 -10.38
C LEU A 105 5.10 -0.25 -10.48
N TYR A 106 5.97 -0.87 -9.67
CA TYR A 106 6.13 -2.32 -9.61
C TYR A 106 4.83 -3.02 -9.17
N GLU A 107 4.16 -2.51 -8.13
CA GLU A 107 2.84 -2.99 -7.69
C GLU A 107 1.81 -2.92 -8.82
N LEU A 108 1.76 -1.79 -9.53
CA LEU A 108 0.84 -1.58 -10.64
C LEU A 108 1.08 -2.56 -11.78
N LEU A 109 2.33 -2.67 -12.26
CA LEU A 109 2.69 -3.58 -13.35
C LEU A 109 2.47 -5.05 -12.97
N SER A 110 2.65 -5.39 -11.69
CA SER A 110 2.43 -6.75 -11.19
C SER A 110 0.97 -7.21 -11.27
N ARG A 111 0.00 -6.29 -11.43
CA ARG A 111 -1.42 -6.63 -11.64
C ARG A 111 -1.74 -7.17 -13.02
N PHE A 112 -0.86 -6.94 -13.99
CA PHE A 112 -1.09 -7.27 -15.40
C PHE A 112 -0.15 -8.38 -15.91
N LYS A 113 0.51 -9.10 -15.01
CA LYS A 113 1.49 -10.14 -15.38
C LYS A 113 0.87 -11.41 -16.00
N ASP A 114 -0.43 -11.62 -15.84
CA ASP A 114 -1.13 -12.86 -16.19
C ASP A 114 -1.68 -12.89 -17.63
N LYS A 115 -1.93 -11.73 -18.26
CA LYS A 115 -2.68 -11.64 -19.53
C LYS A 115 -1.85 -11.30 -20.79
N GLY A 116 -0.52 -11.39 -20.74
CA GLY A 116 0.33 -11.16 -21.92
C GLY A 116 0.61 -9.67 -22.21
N PHE A 117 0.83 -9.31 -23.49
CA PHE A 117 1.23 -7.96 -23.92
C PHE A 117 0.05 -7.01 -24.19
N GLU A 118 -1.05 -7.12 -23.43
CA GLU A 118 -2.20 -6.26 -23.61
C GLU A 118 -1.94 -4.84 -23.09
N MET A 119 -2.41 -3.83 -23.85
CA MET A 119 -2.33 -2.45 -23.38
C MET A 119 -3.48 -2.16 -22.42
N HIS A 120 -3.14 -1.82 -21.18
CA HIS A 120 -4.10 -1.36 -20.18
C HIS A 120 -4.12 0.16 -20.10
N THR A 121 -5.12 0.79 -20.73
CA THR A 121 -5.33 2.24 -20.61
C THR A 121 -5.84 2.59 -19.20
N GLN A 122 -5.25 3.61 -18.58
CA GLN A 122 -5.66 4.10 -17.25
C GLN A 122 -5.83 5.61 -17.26
N LYS A 123 -6.81 6.12 -16.49
CA LYS A 123 -6.98 7.57 -16.35
C LYS A 123 -5.84 8.13 -15.52
N LEU A 124 -5.41 9.34 -15.86
CA LEU A 124 -4.32 9.98 -15.15
C LEU A 124 -4.68 10.29 -13.68
N SER A 125 -5.95 10.57 -13.39
CA SER A 125 -6.44 10.75 -12.02
C SER A 125 -6.31 9.46 -11.18
N GLU A 126 -6.67 8.32 -11.77
CA GLU A 126 -6.55 6.99 -11.13
C GLU A 126 -5.08 6.66 -10.87
N LEU A 127 -4.21 6.88 -11.86
CA LEU A 127 -2.76 6.72 -11.70
C LEU A 127 -2.21 7.61 -10.57
N LYS A 128 -2.59 8.90 -10.50
CA LYS A 128 -2.17 9.77 -9.40
C LYS A 128 -2.65 9.27 -8.04
N GLY A 129 -3.83 8.65 -7.98
CA GLY A 129 -4.34 7.94 -6.81
C GLY A 129 -3.47 6.75 -6.41
N ILE A 130 -3.14 5.87 -7.37
CA ILE A 130 -2.29 4.68 -7.18
C ILE A 130 -0.90 5.08 -6.65
N PHE A 131 -0.33 6.17 -7.17
CA PHE A 131 0.95 6.70 -6.71
C PHE A 131 0.87 7.43 -5.36
N GLY A 132 -0.29 7.43 -4.69
CA GLY A 132 -0.46 7.98 -3.35
C GLY A 132 -0.40 9.50 -3.28
N LEU A 133 -0.63 10.18 -4.41
CA LEU A 133 -0.53 11.63 -4.52
C LEU A 133 -1.81 12.35 -4.07
N LEU A 134 -2.93 11.62 -4.04
CA LEU A 134 -4.24 12.15 -3.67
C LEU A 134 -4.55 11.88 -2.20
N ASP A 135 -5.33 12.78 -1.60
CA ASP A 135 -5.96 12.62 -0.29
C ASP A 135 -7.28 11.84 -0.39
N GLU A 136 -7.95 11.67 0.74
CA GLU A 136 -9.23 10.94 0.85
C GLU A 136 -10.40 11.63 0.13
N ALA A 137 -10.25 12.89 -0.26
CA ALA A 137 -11.21 13.64 -1.06
C ALA A 137 -10.85 13.61 -2.56
N GLY A 138 -9.84 12.82 -2.96
CA GLY A 138 -9.37 12.72 -4.35
C GLY A 138 -8.59 13.95 -4.83
N LYS A 139 -8.18 14.85 -3.92
CA LYS A 139 -7.40 16.06 -4.24
C LYS A 139 -5.92 15.80 -4.00
N LEU A 140 -5.06 16.51 -4.73
CA LEU A 140 -3.61 16.41 -4.49
C LEU A 140 -3.27 16.84 -3.06
N LYS A 141 -2.49 16.02 -2.36
CA LYS A 141 -1.95 16.37 -1.05
C LYS A 141 -1.12 17.66 -1.14
N LYS A 142 -1.13 18.46 -0.07
CA LYS A 142 -0.45 19.76 -0.03
C LYS A 142 1.05 19.67 -0.37
N ASP A 143 1.72 18.63 0.13
CA ASP A 143 3.13 18.33 -0.11
C ASP A 143 3.42 17.72 -1.51
N LYS A 144 2.36 17.40 -2.28
CA LYS A 144 2.44 16.80 -3.61
C LYS A 144 1.89 17.73 -4.70
N SER A 145 1.74 19.02 -4.43
CA SER A 145 1.18 20.02 -5.35
C SER A 145 1.91 20.11 -6.70
N SER A 146 3.22 19.86 -6.74
CA SER A 146 4.01 19.84 -7.98
C SER A 146 3.53 18.81 -9.02
N PHE A 147 2.87 17.73 -8.56
CA PHE A 147 2.29 16.71 -9.42
C PHE A 147 0.96 17.11 -10.08
N LYS A 148 0.50 18.35 -9.83
CA LYS A 148 -0.55 18.97 -10.67
C LYS A 148 -0.10 19.04 -12.13
N ASN A 149 1.18 19.31 -12.37
CA ASN A 149 1.77 19.27 -13.71
C ASN A 149 1.99 17.81 -14.15
N ASN A 150 1.34 17.42 -15.24
CA ASN A 150 1.41 16.07 -15.78
C ASN A 150 2.82 15.69 -16.25
N SER A 151 3.60 16.63 -16.78
CA SER A 151 4.98 16.37 -17.19
C SER A 151 5.88 16.02 -16.00
N VAL A 152 5.65 16.65 -14.84
CA VAL A 152 6.37 16.34 -13.60
C VAL A 152 6.00 14.95 -13.10
N PHE A 153 4.71 14.60 -13.13
CA PHE A 153 4.24 13.25 -12.82
C PHE A 153 4.88 12.21 -13.73
N MET A 154 4.78 12.37 -15.05
CA MET A 154 5.34 11.41 -16.01
C MET A 154 6.85 11.25 -15.85
N LYS A 155 7.59 12.34 -15.57
CA LYS A 155 9.03 12.27 -15.34
C LYS A 155 9.37 11.49 -14.06
N ARG A 156 8.82 11.90 -12.91
CA ARG A 156 9.26 11.40 -11.60
C ARG A 156 8.62 10.06 -11.20
N CYS A 157 7.35 9.86 -11.53
CA CYS A 157 6.60 8.67 -11.12
C CYS A 157 6.69 7.54 -12.15
N ILE A 158 6.89 7.85 -13.43
CA ILE A 158 6.97 6.83 -14.49
C ILE A 158 8.41 6.68 -14.97
N ARG A 159 8.98 7.68 -15.66
CA ARG A 159 10.28 7.54 -16.34
C ARG A 159 11.45 7.28 -15.39
N GLU A 160 11.54 7.99 -14.27
CA GLU A 160 12.62 7.80 -13.27
C GLU A 160 12.41 6.56 -12.38
N SER A 161 11.26 5.89 -12.52
CA SER A 161 10.86 4.73 -11.73
C SER A 161 11.02 3.40 -12.47
N ILE A 162 11.16 3.43 -13.80
CA ILE A 162 11.61 2.35 -14.67
C ILE A 162 13.13 2.23 -14.54
#